data_AF-A0A372ZPC4-F1
#
_entry.id   AF-A0A372ZPC4-F1
#
_cell.length_a   1.000
_cell.length_b   1.000
_cell.length_c   1.000
_cell.angle_alpha   90.00
_cell.angle_beta   90.00
_cell.angle_gamma   90.00
#
_symmetry.space_group_name_H-M   'P 1'
#
loop_
_entity.id
_entity.type
_entity.pdbx_description
1 polymer ?
#
loop_
_entity_poly.entity_id
_entity_poly.type
_entity_poly.pdbx_seq_one_letter_code
_entity_poly.pdbx_strand_id
1 'polypeptide(L)'
;MPVHGYDIASAVVLQMLNGGDDRGLRARGLGPGEPVPYGVQPVLVAPSTVYGTVQVEAIVRSWPADTVPKPWLVVVADVPAKPAAAARYRLRALGGRLAGTVYLPYLPALRSVAHAEDALADAAVARAAARLRTQMEGK
;
A
#
# COMPACT_ATOMS: atom_id res chain seq x y z
N MET A 1 -5.37 3.63 20.67
CA MET A 1 -6.14 3.61 19.40
C MET A 1 -5.32 4.31 18.33
N PRO A 2 -5.13 3.75 17.13
CA PRO A 2 -4.47 4.49 16.06
C PRO A 2 -5.36 5.67 15.68
N VAL A 3 -4.76 6.84 15.57
CA VAL A 3 -5.47 8.13 15.50
C VAL A 3 -6.29 8.29 14.21
N HIS A 4 -6.12 7.42 13.19
CA HIS A 4 -6.87 7.45 11.92
C HIS A 4 -7.44 6.09 11.44
N GLY A 5 -7.54 5.06 12.29
CA GLY A 5 -8.04 3.73 11.86
C GLY A 5 -7.07 2.93 10.96
N TYR A 6 -5.92 3.50 10.61
CA TYR A 6 -4.83 2.84 9.89
C TYR A 6 -3.63 2.58 10.81
N ASP A 7 -2.83 1.55 10.51
CA ASP A 7 -1.51 1.38 11.12
C ASP A 7 -0.49 2.39 10.55
N ILE A 8 0.64 2.57 11.24
CA ILE A 8 1.68 3.54 10.85
C ILE A 8 2.22 3.26 9.44
N ALA A 9 2.29 2.00 9.04
CA ALA A 9 2.76 1.61 7.71
C ALA A 9 1.81 2.12 6.61
N SER A 10 0.51 1.90 6.76
CA SER A 10 -0.49 2.38 5.80
C SER A 10 -0.57 3.91 5.76
N ALA A 11 -0.47 4.57 6.92
CA ALA A 11 -0.41 6.02 6.99
C ALA A 11 0.83 6.60 6.28
N VAL A 12 1.99 5.96 6.42
CA VAL A 12 3.20 6.36 5.69
C VAL A 12 3.07 6.11 4.20
N VAL A 13 2.52 4.97 3.77
CA VAL A 13 2.27 4.72 2.34
C VAL A 13 1.34 5.78 1.74
N LEU A 14 0.31 6.20 2.46
CA LEU A 14 -0.55 7.31 2.03
C LEU A 14 0.26 8.60 1.80
N GLN A 15 1.17 8.94 2.72
CA GLN A 15 2.04 10.11 2.55
C GLN A 15 3.08 9.92 1.43
N MET A 16 3.60 8.72 1.22
CA MET A 16 4.50 8.40 0.09
C MET A 16 3.83 8.64 -1.26
N LEU A 17 2.53 8.35 -1.34
CA LEU A 17 1.73 8.49 -2.57
C LEU A 17 1.28 9.93 -2.82
N ASN A 18 1.06 10.74 -1.78
CA ASN A 18 0.70 12.16 -1.92
C ASN A 18 1.74 12.99 -2.68
N GLY A 19 3.01 12.58 -2.67
CA GLY A 19 4.10 13.34 -3.27
C GLY A 19 4.44 14.61 -2.48
N GLY A 20 5.61 15.20 -2.78
CA GLY A 20 6.08 16.45 -2.15
C GLY A 20 5.88 17.69 -3.01
N ASP A 21 5.45 17.54 -4.27
CA ASP A 21 5.23 18.65 -5.19
C ASP A 21 3.73 18.84 -5.42
N ASP A 22 3.24 20.07 -5.31
CA ASP A 22 1.84 20.50 -5.52
C ASP A 22 1.25 20.18 -6.92
N ARG A 23 1.99 19.45 -7.76
CA ARG A 23 1.61 18.97 -9.10
C ARG A 23 1.29 17.48 -9.16
N GLY A 24 1.44 16.74 -8.06
CA GLY A 24 1.20 15.29 -7.99
C GLY A 24 -0.26 14.90 -7.75
N LEU A 25 -0.60 13.64 -8.07
CA LEU A 25 -1.87 13.01 -7.70
C LEU A 25 -1.97 12.93 -6.17
N ARG A 26 -3.07 13.46 -5.59
CA ARG A 26 -3.32 13.37 -4.15
C ARG A 26 -3.91 12.01 -3.80
N ALA A 27 -3.24 11.29 -2.93
CA ALA A 27 -3.74 10.08 -2.33
C ALA A 27 -4.72 10.41 -1.20
N ARG A 28 -5.83 9.67 -1.14
CA ARG A 28 -6.84 9.79 -0.10
C ARG A 28 -7.10 8.42 0.50
N GLY A 29 -6.98 8.34 1.82
CA GLY A 29 -7.45 7.16 2.56
C GLY A 29 -8.97 7.07 2.49
N LEU A 30 -9.51 5.88 2.27
CA LEU A 30 -10.94 5.60 2.27
C LEU A 30 -11.33 4.90 3.57
N GLY A 31 -12.33 5.45 4.26
CA GLY A 31 -12.88 4.82 5.46
C GLY A 31 -13.58 3.50 5.16
N PRO A 32 -13.82 2.65 6.19
CA PRO A 32 -14.59 1.42 6.03
C PRO A 32 -15.97 1.69 5.41
N GLY A 33 -16.30 0.95 4.34
CA GLY A 33 -17.59 1.07 3.64
C GLY A 33 -17.73 2.31 2.75
N GLU A 34 -16.73 3.20 2.71
CA GLU A 34 -16.72 4.32 1.78
C GLU A 34 -16.54 3.81 0.35
N PRO A 35 -17.39 4.21 -0.61
CA PRO A 35 -17.27 3.76 -2.00
C PRO A 35 -16.02 4.35 -2.66
N VAL A 36 -15.41 3.60 -3.58
CA VAL A 36 -14.28 4.08 -4.37
C VAL A 36 -14.78 5.19 -5.32
N PRO A 37 -14.23 6.41 -5.26
CA PRO A 37 -14.64 7.50 -6.14
C PRO A 37 -14.35 7.19 -7.62
N TYR A 38 -15.11 7.81 -8.53
CA TYR A 38 -14.85 7.69 -9.96
C TYR A 38 -13.56 8.42 -10.37
N GLY A 39 -12.88 7.89 -11.39
CA GLY A 39 -11.71 8.53 -11.99
C GLY A 39 -10.42 8.46 -11.16
N VAL A 40 -10.38 7.62 -10.11
CA VAL A 40 -9.17 7.43 -9.28
C VAL A 40 -8.51 6.07 -9.55
N GLN A 41 -7.22 5.98 -9.25
CA GLN A 41 -6.51 4.71 -9.23
C GLN A 41 -6.58 4.09 -7.82
N PRO A 42 -7.33 2.98 -7.62
CA PRO A 42 -7.40 2.33 -6.33
C PRO A 42 -6.06 1.68 -5.94
N VAL A 43 -5.71 1.79 -4.66
CA VAL A 43 -4.50 1.22 -4.05
C VAL A 43 -4.88 0.51 -2.76
N LEU A 44 -4.57 -0.78 -2.68
CA LEU A 44 -4.66 -1.57 -1.46
C LEU A 44 -3.28 -1.62 -0.80
N VAL A 45 -3.24 -1.48 0.52
CA VAL A 45 -2.01 -1.58 1.31
C VAL A 45 -2.17 -2.71 2.31
N ALA A 46 -1.18 -3.60 2.40
CA ALA A 46 -1.20 -4.71 3.34
C ALA A 46 0.20 -5.10 3.81
N PRO A 47 0.33 -5.63 5.04
CA PRO A 47 1.58 -6.20 5.49
C PRO A 47 1.89 -7.50 4.73
N SER A 48 3.16 -7.90 4.69
CA SER A 48 3.64 -9.10 4.00
C SER A 48 3.31 -10.43 4.71
N THR A 49 2.40 -10.38 5.68
CA THR A 49 1.98 -11.54 6.49
C THR A 49 0.96 -12.39 5.75
N VAL A 50 0.85 -13.67 6.15
CA VAL A 50 -0.20 -14.56 5.63
C VAL A 50 -1.58 -13.95 5.89
N TYR A 51 -1.81 -13.42 7.10
CA TYR A 51 -3.06 -12.75 7.44
C TYR A 51 -3.36 -11.58 6.50
N GLY A 52 -2.39 -10.69 6.26
CA GLY A 52 -2.54 -9.58 5.33
C GLY A 52 -2.93 -10.05 3.93
N THR A 53 -2.28 -11.09 3.41
CA THR A 53 -2.62 -11.63 2.09
C THR A 53 -4.02 -12.27 2.00
N VAL A 54 -4.52 -12.86 3.10
CA VAL A 54 -5.90 -13.39 3.16
C VAL A 54 -6.92 -12.25 3.11
N GLN A 55 -6.68 -11.15 3.83
CA GLN A 55 -7.56 -9.99 3.82
C GLN A 55 -7.60 -9.34 2.43
N VAL A 56 -6.44 -9.19 1.78
CA VAL A 56 -6.36 -8.68 0.40
C VAL A 56 -7.10 -9.60 -0.56
N GLU A 57 -6.93 -10.93 -0.44
CA GLU A 57 -7.65 -11.88 -1.27
C GLU A 57 -9.18 -11.73 -1.13
N ALA A 58 -9.68 -11.56 0.09
CA ALA A 58 -11.11 -11.34 0.34
C ALA A 58 -11.62 -10.08 -0.36
N ILE A 59 -10.92 -8.94 -0.22
CA ILE A 59 -11.27 -7.67 -0.88
C ILE A 59 -11.25 -7.81 -2.41
N VAL A 60 -10.19 -8.42 -2.95
CA VAL A 60 -10.01 -8.58 -4.40
C VAL A 60 -11.04 -9.55 -5.00
N ARG A 61 -11.52 -10.54 -4.23
CA ARG A 61 -12.59 -11.45 -4.65
C ARG A 61 -13.93 -10.75 -4.80
N SER A 62 -14.23 -9.77 -3.94
CA SER A 62 -15.44 -8.94 -4.02
C SER A 62 -15.25 -7.66 -4.83
N TRP A 63 -14.13 -7.51 -5.54
CA TRP A 63 -13.84 -6.28 -6.27
C TRP A 63 -14.79 -6.10 -7.45
N PRO A 64 -15.47 -4.94 -7.58
CA PRO A 64 -16.42 -4.69 -8.65
C PRO A 64 -15.67 -4.33 -9.95
N ALA A 65 -15.06 -5.33 -10.58
CA ALA A 65 -14.16 -5.17 -11.72
C ALA A 65 -14.81 -4.52 -12.96
N ASP A 66 -16.14 -4.54 -13.04
CA ASP A 66 -16.90 -3.95 -14.15
C ASP A 66 -17.10 -2.43 -14.01
N THR A 67 -16.95 -1.89 -12.79
CA THR A 67 -17.21 -0.46 -12.51
C THR A 67 -16.01 0.28 -11.94
N VAL A 68 -15.05 -0.44 -11.35
CA VAL A 68 -13.86 0.14 -10.71
C VAL A 68 -12.59 -0.46 -11.33
N PRO A 69 -11.57 0.38 -11.66
CA PRO A 69 -10.30 -0.12 -12.18
C PRO A 69 -9.66 -1.18 -11.26
N LYS A 70 -8.80 -2.02 -11.84
CA LYS A 70 -8.03 -2.99 -11.05
C LYS A 70 -7.16 -2.25 -10.02
N PRO A 71 -7.15 -2.68 -8.75
CA PRO A 71 -6.34 -2.04 -7.73
C PRO A 71 -4.86 -2.34 -7.91
N TRP A 72 -4.02 -1.38 -7.56
CA TRP A 72 -2.63 -1.66 -7.20
C TRP A 72 -2.58 -2.27 -5.81
N LEU A 73 -1.58 -3.11 -5.57
CA LEU A 73 -1.28 -3.64 -4.25
C LEU A 73 0.10 -3.18 -3.80
N VAL A 74 0.17 -2.51 -2.66
CA VAL A 74 1.42 -2.19 -1.96
C VAL A 74 1.58 -3.16 -0.79
N VAL A 75 2.56 -4.04 -0.88
CA VAL A 75 2.90 -5.00 0.17
C VAL A 75 4.05 -4.44 0.99
N VAL A 76 3.82 -4.20 2.28
CA VAL A 76 4.84 -3.68 3.20
C VAL A 76 5.43 -4.83 4.01
N ALA A 77 6.74 -5.01 3.96
CA ALA A 77 7.38 -6.01 4.81
C ALA A 77 7.31 -5.60 6.28
N ASP A 78 6.73 -6.46 7.11
CA ASP A 78 6.53 -6.30 8.55
C ASP A 78 7.78 -6.67 9.36
N VAL A 79 8.67 -7.46 8.76
CA VAL A 79 9.94 -7.93 9.32
C VAL A 79 11.03 -7.95 8.24
N PRO A 80 12.33 -7.88 8.60
CA PRO A 80 13.45 -7.95 7.65
C PRO A 80 13.69 -9.38 7.14
N ALA A 81 12.64 -10.06 6.70
CA ALA A 81 12.68 -11.42 6.20
C ALA A 81 11.83 -11.54 4.93
N LYS A 82 12.06 -12.61 4.16
CA LYS A 82 11.20 -12.92 3.02
C LYS A 82 9.79 -13.25 3.52
N PRO A 83 8.72 -12.82 2.82
CA PRO A 83 7.37 -13.23 3.17
C PRO A 83 7.23 -14.75 3.18
N ALA A 84 6.42 -15.27 4.09
CA ALA A 84 6.15 -16.70 4.20
C ALA A 84 5.73 -17.29 2.84
N ALA A 85 6.08 -18.54 2.56
CA ALA A 85 5.75 -19.19 1.28
C ALA A 85 4.25 -19.11 0.94
N ALA A 86 3.39 -19.29 1.96
CA ALA A 86 1.94 -19.19 1.83
C ALA A 86 1.44 -17.79 1.42
N ALA A 87 2.10 -16.73 1.88
CA ALA A 87 1.80 -15.36 1.51
C ALA A 87 2.23 -15.10 0.04
N ARG A 88 3.44 -15.53 -0.33
CA ARG A 88 3.96 -15.39 -1.70
C ARG A 88 3.09 -16.10 -2.73
N TYR A 89 2.62 -17.32 -2.41
CA TYR A 89 1.72 -18.07 -3.28
C TYR A 89 0.41 -17.31 -3.53
N ARG A 90 -0.22 -16.78 -2.47
CA ARG A 90 -1.45 -15.99 -2.57
C ARG A 90 -1.25 -14.73 -3.42
N LEU A 91 -0.18 -13.97 -3.15
CA LEU A 91 0.14 -12.76 -3.92
C LEU A 91 0.33 -13.06 -5.40
N ARG A 92 1.01 -14.16 -5.74
CA ARG A 92 1.16 -14.60 -7.14
C ARG A 92 -0.19 -14.94 -7.77
N ALA A 93 -1.06 -15.65 -7.05
CA ALA A 93 -2.38 -16.03 -7.55
C ALA A 93 -3.30 -14.81 -7.79
N LEU A 94 -3.11 -13.71 -7.06
CA LEU A 94 -3.88 -12.48 -7.24
C LEU A 94 -3.44 -11.64 -8.46
N GLY A 95 -2.28 -11.92 -9.07
CA GLY A 95 -1.67 -11.05 -10.07
C GLY A 95 -2.58 -10.67 -11.25
N GLY A 96 -3.43 -11.59 -11.73
CA GLY A 96 -4.35 -11.31 -12.84
C GLY A 96 -5.49 -10.33 -12.50
N ARG A 97 -5.75 -10.12 -11.20
CA ARG A 97 -6.81 -9.23 -10.68
C ARG A 97 -6.31 -7.86 -10.24
N LEU A 98 -4.99 -7.64 -10.28
CA LEU A 98 -4.35 -6.40 -9.86
C LEU A 98 -3.81 -5.65 -11.09
N ALA A 99 -3.72 -4.32 -11.02
CA ALA A 99 -2.99 -3.52 -12.01
C ALA A 99 -1.46 -3.76 -11.86
N GLY A 100 -1.02 -3.92 -10.62
CA GLY A 100 0.34 -4.28 -10.29
C GLY A 100 0.53 -4.50 -8.80
N THR A 101 1.73 -4.95 -8.44
CA THR A 101 2.13 -5.14 -7.05
C THR A 101 3.48 -4.49 -6.82
N VAL A 102 3.57 -3.63 -5.82
CA VAL A 102 4.79 -3.01 -5.34
C VAL A 102 5.15 -3.59 -3.98
N TYR A 103 6.42 -3.92 -3.78
CA TYR A 103 6.91 -4.46 -2.53
C TYR A 103 7.80 -3.41 -1.85
N LEU A 104 7.36 -2.94 -0.68
CA LEU A 104 8.16 -2.08 0.18
C LEU A 104 8.98 -2.94 1.14
N PRO A 105 10.28 -2.63 1.31
CA PRO A 105 11.13 -3.34 2.25
C PRO A 105 10.68 -3.06 3.69
N TYR A 106 11.25 -3.82 4.63
CA TYR A 106 11.09 -3.50 6.03
C TYR A 106 11.79 -2.17 6.31
N LEU A 107 11.06 -1.23 6.90
CA LEU A 107 11.52 0.12 7.21
C LEU A 107 11.59 0.28 8.73
N PRO A 108 12.76 0.04 9.36
CA PRO A 108 12.90 0.07 10.82
C PRO A 108 12.48 1.40 11.45
N ALA A 109 12.69 2.51 10.73
CA ALA A 109 12.31 3.86 11.16
C ALA A 109 10.82 3.98 11.51
N LEU A 110 9.95 3.16 10.91
CA LEU A 110 8.51 3.18 11.20
C LEU A 110 8.16 2.75 12.62
N ARG A 111 9.10 2.10 13.34
CA ARG A 111 8.90 1.71 14.74
C ARG A 111 9.17 2.83 15.74
N SER A 112 9.88 3.87 15.33
CA SER A 112 10.29 4.98 16.22
C SER A 112 9.50 6.25 16.01
N VAL A 113 8.71 6.34 14.94
CA VAL A 113 7.93 7.53 14.59
C VAL A 113 6.53 7.49 15.19
N ALA A 114 6.06 8.64 15.67
CA ALA A 114 4.69 8.80 16.15
C ALA A 114 3.74 9.20 15.02
N HIS A 115 4.24 9.96 14.03
CA HIS A 115 3.47 10.45 12.90
C HIS A 115 4.07 10.02 11.56
N ALA A 116 3.21 9.86 10.56
CA ALA A 116 3.62 9.40 9.23
C ALA A 116 4.49 10.43 8.50
N GLU A 117 4.31 11.72 8.77
CA GLU A 117 5.08 12.82 8.19
C GLU A 117 6.54 12.77 8.61
N ASP A 118 6.81 12.47 9.89
CA ASP A 118 8.16 12.33 10.44
C ASP A 118 8.95 11.20 9.76
N ALA A 119 8.26 10.15 9.33
CA ALA A 119 8.89 9.00 8.69
C ALA A 119 9.57 9.37 7.37
N LEU A 120 9.05 10.34 6.63
CA LEU A 120 9.59 10.73 5.33
C LEU A 120 10.93 11.47 5.42
N ALA A 121 11.30 11.97 6.61
CA ALA A 121 12.62 12.54 6.85
C ALA A 121 13.75 11.48 6.83
N ASP A 122 13.41 10.21 7.03
CA ASP A 122 14.37 9.11 6.92
C ASP A 122 14.72 8.80 5.46
N ALA A 123 16.02 8.73 5.16
CA ALA A 123 16.51 8.54 3.79
C ALA A 123 16.14 7.18 3.19
N ALA A 124 15.95 6.13 3.99
CA ALA A 124 15.47 4.84 3.47
C ALA A 124 13.98 4.91 3.12
N VAL A 125 13.18 5.57 3.95
CA VAL A 125 11.74 5.79 3.71
C VAL A 125 11.55 6.69 2.47
N ALA A 126 12.28 7.80 2.35
CA ALA A 126 12.20 8.69 1.18
C ALA A 126 12.56 7.97 -0.13
N ARG A 127 13.61 7.13 -0.12
CA ARG A 127 13.98 6.29 -1.28
C ARG A 127 12.91 5.27 -1.63
N ALA A 128 12.29 4.64 -0.63
CA ALA A 128 11.18 3.72 -0.83
C ALA A 128 9.96 4.44 -1.45
N ALA A 129 9.67 5.67 -1.00
CA ALA A 129 8.61 6.51 -1.54
C ALA A 129 8.84 6.87 -3.01
N ALA A 130 10.06 7.27 -3.38
CA ALA A 130 10.42 7.56 -4.77
C ALA A 130 10.25 6.31 -5.65
N ARG A 131 10.75 5.17 -5.19
CA ARG A 131 10.61 3.90 -5.92
C ARG A 131 9.15 3.48 -6.10
N LEU A 132 8.31 3.65 -5.06
CA LEU A 132 6.88 3.36 -5.12
C LEU A 132 6.21 4.14 -6.25
N ARG A 133 6.43 5.46 -6.29
CA ARG A 133 5.85 6.35 -7.32
C ARG A 133 6.30 5.96 -8.73
N THR A 134 7.60 5.81 -8.94
CA THR A 134 8.14 5.41 -10.26
C THR A 134 7.60 4.07 -10.73
N GLN A 135 7.43 3.09 -9.84
CA GLN A 135 6.88 1.77 -10.21
C GLN A 135 5.40 1.82 -10.57
N MET A 136 4.64 2.75 -9.99
CA MET A 136 3.21 2.91 -10.27
C MET A 136 2.96 3.76 -11.52
N GLU A 137 3.83 4.70 -11.84
CA GLU A 137 3.76 5.54 -13.06
C GLU A 137 4.24 4.81 -14.32
N GLY A 138 5.20 3.89 -14.18
CA GLY A 138 5.84 3.20 -15.32
C GLY A 138 5.06 2.04 -15.94
N LYS A 139 3.73 1.97 -15.75
CA LYS A 139 2.91 0.83 -16.17
C LYS A 139 1.60 1.23 -16.84
#